data_AF-A0A2H3B132-F1
#
_entry.id   AF-A0A2H3B132-F1
#
_cell.length_a   1.000
_cell.length_b   1.000
_cell.length_c   1.000
_cell.angle_alpha   90.00
_cell.angle_beta   90.00
_cell.angle_gamma   90.00
#
_symmetry.space_group_name_H-M   'P 1'
#
loop_
_entity.id
_entity.type
_entity.pdbx_description
1 polymer ?
#
loop_
_entity_poly.entity_id
_entity_poly.type
_entity_poly.pdbx_seq_one_letter_code
_entity_poly.pdbx_strand_id
1 'polypeptide(L)'
;MAVAIIRNPFANDFDIVSQAPPDKISDLMQNILQGEQAKMHERDRIRKMAMDLRLFANQPSIRPQLLRTPVGKMPVIRSSYADISCASLGIHGLLNQLNSVLGTSYTPPPLSLFSLLQFCVSAEYDFGTVYSLLRPRWYAESYSTTIEDELYDLKRADEEMRRQGLVNNQIRTMIPPRRVWDLHSNRVVRYCFTLEEPWAISYAKKRRGDCIDSDVTRAINGNEWPATVPKGANLDTIREELLEMGAEYVWLDVLCLRQKNGQREDLRVEEWKIDVPTIGNVYRWADVVV
;
A
#
# COMPACT_ATOMS: atom_id res chain seq x y z
N MET A 1 20.64 -12.84 11.40
CA MET A 1 19.23 -12.95 10.95
C MET A 1 19.23 -13.90 9.77
N ALA A 2 18.57 -15.05 9.83
CA ALA A 2 18.51 -15.96 8.69
C ALA A 2 17.29 -15.56 7.85
N VAL A 3 17.52 -14.83 6.76
CA VAL A 3 16.52 -14.65 5.71
C VAL A 3 16.39 -16.00 5.02
N ALA A 4 15.39 -16.76 5.42
CA ALA A 4 15.04 -17.97 4.69
C ALA A 4 14.30 -17.52 3.44
N ILE A 5 14.93 -17.69 2.27
CA ILE A 5 14.21 -17.70 1.00
C ILE A 5 13.20 -18.84 1.11
N ILE A 6 11.94 -18.50 1.36
CA ILE A 6 10.88 -19.50 1.34
C ILE A 6 10.68 -19.85 -0.14
N ARG A 7 11.37 -20.91 -0.59
CA ARG A 7 10.82 -21.72 -1.66
C ARG A 7 9.46 -22.18 -1.19
N ASN A 8 8.44 -21.71 -1.88
CA ASN A 8 7.05 -22.11 -1.76
C ASN A 8 6.91 -23.57 -1.26
N PRO A 9 6.42 -23.82 -0.03
CA PRO A 9 6.23 -25.17 0.47
C PRO A 9 4.94 -25.82 -0.06
N PHE A 10 4.27 -25.21 -1.04
CA PHE A 10 3.29 -25.90 -1.89
C PHE A 10 3.94 -26.51 -3.14
N ALA A 11 5.27 -26.42 -3.28
CA ALA A 11 6.04 -27.26 -4.20
C ALA A 11 6.58 -28.47 -3.42
N ASN A 12 5.92 -29.61 -3.62
CA ASN A 12 6.20 -30.94 -3.08
C ASN A 12 5.70 -31.20 -1.65
N ASP A 13 4.38 -31.43 -1.54
CA ASP A 13 3.86 -32.70 -1.04
C ASP A 13 2.39 -32.83 -1.44
N PHE A 14 2.18 -33.26 -2.69
CA PHE A 14 0.99 -34.03 -3.06
C PHE A 14 1.45 -35.41 -3.48
N ASP A 15 1.78 -36.24 -2.49
CA ASP A 15 1.61 -37.69 -2.61
C ASP A 15 0.10 -38.02 -2.58
N ILE A 16 -0.64 -37.51 -3.57
CA ILE A 16 -1.91 -38.09 -4.02
C ILE A 16 -2.00 -37.86 -5.53
N VAL A 17 -1.09 -38.46 -6.30
CA VAL A 17 -1.38 -38.87 -7.68
C VAL A 17 -0.86 -40.30 -7.86
N SER A 18 -1.51 -41.23 -7.19
CA SER A 18 -1.78 -42.49 -7.86
C SER A 18 -3.18 -42.37 -8.43
N GLN A 19 -3.30 -42.47 -9.76
CA GLN A 19 -4.53 -42.62 -10.57
C GLN A 19 -5.10 -41.38 -11.30
N ALA A 20 -4.28 -40.55 -11.94
CA ALA A 20 -4.77 -39.75 -13.07
C ALA A 20 -3.86 -39.90 -14.30
N PRO A 21 -4.41 -40.20 -15.50
CA PRO A 21 -3.62 -40.43 -16.70
C PRO A 21 -2.85 -39.16 -17.15
N PRO A 22 -1.66 -39.31 -17.77
CA PRO A 22 -0.73 -38.22 -18.12
C PRO A 22 -1.38 -37.06 -18.89
N ASP A 23 -2.37 -37.39 -19.72
CA ASP A 23 -3.09 -36.49 -20.61
C ASP A 23 -3.83 -35.39 -19.83
N LYS A 24 -4.30 -35.69 -18.61
CA LYS A 24 -5.07 -34.75 -17.77
C LYS A 24 -4.21 -33.72 -17.03
N ILE A 25 -2.91 -33.98 -16.85
CA ILE A 25 -1.99 -33.03 -16.20
C ILE A 25 -1.69 -31.87 -17.16
N SER A 26 -1.52 -32.15 -18.45
CA SER A 26 -1.36 -31.14 -19.50
C SER A 26 -2.60 -30.23 -19.58
N ASP A 27 -3.80 -30.81 -19.54
CA ASP A 27 -5.05 -30.06 -19.55
C ASP A 27 -5.22 -29.18 -18.31
N LEU A 28 -4.83 -29.67 -17.13
CA LEU A 28 -4.88 -28.90 -15.89
C LEU A 28 -3.92 -27.69 -15.95
N MET A 29 -2.69 -27.87 -16.45
CA MET A 29 -1.73 -26.79 -16.60
C MET A 29 -2.19 -25.75 -17.64
N GLN A 30 -2.80 -26.19 -18.74
CA GLN A 30 -3.38 -25.30 -19.74
C GLN A 30 -4.57 -24.51 -19.19
N ASN A 31 -5.43 -25.13 -18.38
CA ASN A 31 -6.54 -24.44 -17.71
C ASN A 31 -6.05 -23.41 -16.68
N ILE A 32 -4.95 -23.68 -15.98
CA ILE A 32 -4.31 -22.72 -15.07
C ILE A 32 -3.74 -21.54 -15.85
N LEU A 33 -2.98 -21.78 -16.91
CA LEU A 33 -2.40 -20.75 -17.78
C LEU A 33 -3.49 -19.89 -18.44
N GLN A 34 -4.55 -20.50 -18.97
CA GLN A 34 -5.70 -19.77 -19.52
C GLN A 34 -6.44 -18.98 -18.45
N GLY A 35 -6.57 -19.53 -17.23
CA GLY A 35 -7.13 -18.82 -16.09
C GLY A 35 -6.30 -17.61 -15.68
N GLU A 36 -4.97 -17.70 -15.74
CA GLU A 36 -4.07 -16.58 -15.46
C GLU A 36 -4.08 -15.52 -16.56
N GLN A 37 -4.11 -15.93 -17.82
CA GLN A 37 -4.25 -15.03 -18.97
C GLN A 37 -5.60 -14.30 -18.95
N ALA A 38 -6.70 -14.99 -18.65
CA ALA A 38 -8.02 -14.36 -18.50
C ALA A 38 -8.05 -13.37 -17.33
N LYS A 39 -7.40 -13.68 -16.21
CA LYS A 39 -7.23 -12.76 -15.06
C LYS A 39 -6.34 -11.57 -15.41
N MET A 40 -5.29 -11.75 -16.21
CA MET A 40 -4.44 -10.66 -16.69
C MET A 40 -5.22 -9.75 -17.64
N HIS A 41 -6.00 -10.33 -18.54
CA HIS A 41 -6.87 -9.58 -19.45
C HIS A 41 -7.96 -8.79 -18.71
N GLU A 42 -8.56 -9.37 -17.68
CA GLU A 42 -9.54 -8.68 -16.85
C GLU A 42 -8.89 -7.59 -15.96
N ARG A 43 -7.64 -7.80 -15.50
CA ARG A 43 -6.82 -6.77 -14.82
C ARG A 43 -6.54 -5.59 -15.76
N ASP A 44 -6.11 -5.86 -16.99
CA ASP A 44 -5.90 -4.84 -18.01
C ASP A 44 -7.21 -4.15 -18.38
N ARG A 45 -8.33 -4.87 -18.36
CA ARG A 45 -9.67 -4.31 -18.59
C ARG A 45 -10.11 -3.40 -17.44
N ILE A 46 -9.89 -3.77 -16.19
CA ILE A 46 -10.20 -2.92 -15.02
C ILE A 46 -9.28 -1.70 -14.99
N ARG A 47 -7.99 -1.88 -15.28
CA ARG A 47 -7.01 -0.79 -15.44
C ARG A 47 -7.43 0.16 -16.57
N LYS A 48 -7.88 -0.40 -17.70
CA LYS A 48 -8.39 0.35 -18.83
C LYS A 48 -9.72 1.02 -18.52
N MET A 49 -10.63 0.40 -17.76
CA MET A 49 -11.87 1.04 -17.30
C MET A 49 -11.61 2.17 -16.30
N ALA A 50 -10.64 2.03 -15.41
CA ALA A 50 -10.19 3.09 -14.51
C ALA A 50 -9.52 4.24 -15.27
N MET A 51 -8.79 3.95 -16.35
CA MET A 51 -8.27 4.95 -17.30
C MET A 51 -9.36 5.53 -18.20
N ASP A 52 -10.36 4.76 -18.60
CA ASP A 52 -11.46 5.17 -19.47
C ASP A 52 -12.45 6.06 -18.70
N LEU A 53 -12.66 5.81 -17.40
CA LEU A 53 -13.31 6.74 -16.47
C LEU A 53 -12.61 8.11 -16.42
N ARG A 54 -11.29 8.16 -16.67
CA ARG A 54 -10.53 9.42 -16.86
C ARG A 54 -10.69 10.00 -18.28
N LEU A 55 -10.98 9.18 -19.30
CA LEU A 55 -11.17 9.61 -20.70
C LEU A 55 -12.57 10.14 -21.02
N PHE A 56 -13.62 9.75 -20.29
CA PHE A 56 -14.94 10.37 -20.45
C PHE A 56 -14.98 11.83 -19.99
N ALA A 57 -13.91 12.30 -19.35
CA ALA A 57 -13.78 13.68 -18.92
C ALA A 57 -13.19 14.63 -19.97
N ASN A 58 -12.74 14.19 -21.17
CA ASN A 58 -12.54 15.07 -22.36
C ASN A 58 -11.88 14.35 -23.56
N GLN A 59 -12.30 14.69 -24.78
CA GLN A 59 -11.51 14.57 -26.02
C GLN A 59 -11.59 15.91 -26.80
N PRO A 60 -10.66 16.23 -27.74
CA PRO A 60 -9.41 15.57 -28.11
C PRO A 60 -8.18 16.52 -28.29
N SER A 61 -7.03 15.87 -28.53
CA SER A 61 -5.71 16.39 -28.96
C SER A 61 -4.84 16.93 -27.80
N ILE A 62 -3.70 16.34 -27.42
CA ILE A 62 -2.61 15.73 -28.20
C ILE A 62 -2.11 14.46 -27.49
N ARG A 63 -1.71 13.47 -28.28
CA ARG A 63 -1.25 12.14 -27.86
C ARG A 63 0.11 12.16 -27.11
N PRO A 64 0.40 11.08 -26.36
CA PRO A 64 1.21 11.10 -25.16
C PRO A 64 2.69 10.92 -25.44
N GLN A 65 3.48 11.88 -24.96
CA GLN A 65 4.82 11.60 -24.47
C GLN A 65 4.74 11.75 -22.96
N LEU A 66 4.23 10.71 -22.28
CA LEU A 66 4.61 10.49 -20.89
C LEU A 66 6.08 10.10 -20.95
N LEU A 67 6.94 11.11 -21.14
CA LEU A 67 8.37 10.99 -21.02
C LEU A 67 8.57 10.32 -19.68
N ARG A 68 9.13 9.11 -19.73
CA ARG A 68 9.94 8.56 -18.66
C ARG A 68 10.99 9.60 -18.35
N THR A 69 10.67 10.59 -17.53
CA THR A 69 11.67 11.33 -16.80
C THR A 69 12.37 10.28 -15.94
N PRO A 70 13.72 10.23 -15.93
CA PRO A 70 14.43 9.47 -14.94
C PRO A 70 14.18 10.19 -13.61
N VAL A 71 13.02 9.93 -13.00
CA VAL A 71 12.73 10.40 -11.66
C VAL A 71 13.75 9.66 -10.80
N GLY A 72 14.81 10.38 -10.40
CA GLY A 72 15.70 9.90 -9.36
C GLY A 72 14.83 9.40 -8.22
N LYS A 73 15.17 8.22 -7.66
CA LYS A 73 14.39 7.56 -6.59
C LYS A 73 13.80 8.64 -5.67
N MET A 74 12.46 8.71 -5.61
CA MET A 74 11.76 9.71 -4.79
C MET A 74 12.42 9.76 -3.41
N PRO A 75 12.59 10.94 -2.79
CA PRO A 75 13.37 11.02 -1.56
C PRO A 75 12.79 10.13 -0.46
N VAL A 76 13.67 9.54 0.35
CA VAL A 76 13.28 8.77 1.53
C VAL A 76 13.46 9.66 2.74
N ILE A 77 12.42 9.84 3.54
CA ILE A 77 12.52 10.64 4.77
C ILE A 77 12.95 9.75 5.94
N ARG A 78 13.75 10.30 6.85
CA ARG A 78 14.17 9.60 8.07
C ARG A 78 12.96 9.37 8.98
N SER A 79 12.98 8.28 9.76
CA SER A 79 11.91 7.93 10.69
C SER A 79 11.59 9.07 11.67
N SER A 80 12.61 9.69 12.27
CA SER A 80 12.43 10.85 13.16
C SER A 80 11.83 12.08 12.49
N TYR A 81 11.99 12.21 11.17
CA TYR A 81 11.41 13.31 10.39
C TYR A 81 9.94 13.05 10.08
N ALA A 82 9.57 11.78 9.88
CA ALA A 82 8.19 11.37 9.68
C ALA A 82 7.30 11.68 10.90
N ASP A 83 7.86 11.59 12.11
CA ASP A 83 7.15 11.78 13.38
C ASP A 83 6.90 13.25 13.76
N ILE A 84 7.35 14.21 12.94
CA ILE A 84 7.14 15.64 13.22
C ILE A 84 5.67 15.99 13.04
N SER A 85 5.03 16.55 14.06
CA SER A 85 3.65 17.03 13.99
C SER A 85 3.51 18.18 12.98
N CYS A 86 2.57 18.09 12.05
CA CYS A 86 2.27 19.20 11.14
C CYS A 86 1.70 20.41 11.87
N ALA A 87 1.01 20.20 13.00
CA ALA A 87 0.48 21.29 13.82
C ALA A 87 1.60 22.19 14.39
N SER A 88 2.76 21.61 14.74
CA SER A 88 3.90 22.39 15.23
C SER A 88 4.64 23.14 14.12
N LEU A 89 4.60 22.63 12.89
CA LEU A 89 5.18 23.28 11.72
C LEU A 89 4.33 24.45 11.20
N GLY A 90 3.01 24.31 11.31
CA GLY A 90 2.05 25.17 10.61
C GLY A 90 2.13 25.01 9.08
N ILE A 91 1.23 25.66 8.36
CA ILE A 91 1.09 25.50 6.90
C ILE A 91 2.39 25.89 6.16
N HIS A 92 2.99 27.03 6.52
CA HIS A 92 4.23 27.49 5.90
C HIS A 92 5.43 26.59 6.20
N GLY A 93 5.58 26.13 7.45
CA GLY A 93 6.65 25.21 7.82
C GLY A 93 6.52 23.88 7.10
N LEU A 94 5.30 23.34 7.03
CA LEU A 94 5.00 22.11 6.31
C LEU A 94 5.31 22.22 4.81
N LEU A 95 4.88 23.29 4.14
CA LEU A 95 5.19 23.53 2.74
C LEU A 95 6.71 23.65 2.51
N ASN A 96 7.41 24.37 3.37
CA ASN A 96 8.87 24.52 3.28
C ASN A 96 9.60 23.18 3.41
N GLN A 97 9.15 22.31 4.32
CA GLN A 97 9.72 20.97 4.46
C GLN A 97 9.43 20.09 3.24
N LEU A 98 8.21 20.09 2.72
CA LEU A 98 7.86 19.37 1.50
C LEU A 98 8.70 19.85 0.30
N ASN A 99 8.81 21.17 0.12
CA ASN A 99 9.66 21.80 -0.88
C ASN A 99 11.13 21.38 -0.74
N SER A 100 11.67 21.40 0.47
CA SER A 100 13.05 20.98 0.75
C SER A 100 13.30 19.50 0.40
N VAL A 101 12.42 18.61 0.88
CA VAL A 101 12.55 17.17 0.63
C VAL A 101 12.37 16.84 -0.84
N LEU A 102 11.39 17.46 -1.51
CA LEU A 102 11.05 17.19 -2.90
C LEU A 102 11.78 18.11 -3.89
N GLY A 103 12.73 18.93 -3.43
CA GLY A 103 13.51 19.80 -4.32
C GLY A 103 12.68 20.82 -5.12
N THR A 104 11.55 21.26 -4.56
CA THR A 104 10.68 22.29 -5.17
C THR A 104 10.72 23.60 -4.38
N SER A 105 10.06 24.63 -4.89
CA SER A 105 10.04 25.97 -4.29
C SER A 105 8.68 26.66 -4.47
N TYR A 106 7.58 25.91 -4.31
CA TYR A 106 6.23 26.47 -4.45
C TYR A 106 6.02 27.65 -3.51
N THR A 107 5.83 28.85 -4.04
CA THR A 107 5.51 30.08 -3.30
C THR A 107 4.83 31.10 -4.23
N PRO A 108 3.54 31.45 -4.01
CA PRO A 108 2.59 30.75 -3.15
C PRO A 108 2.27 29.34 -3.68
N PRO A 109 1.84 28.40 -2.83
CA PRO A 109 1.34 27.11 -3.30
C PRO A 109 0.03 27.30 -4.10
N PRO A 110 -0.29 26.37 -5.03
CA PRO A 110 -1.62 26.29 -5.61
C PRO A 110 -2.71 26.22 -4.52
N LEU A 111 -3.89 26.80 -4.77
CA LEU A 111 -4.98 26.85 -3.79
C LEU A 111 -5.39 25.47 -3.28
N SER A 112 -5.48 24.48 -4.17
CA SER A 112 -5.79 23.08 -3.82
C SER A 112 -4.76 22.47 -2.88
N LEU A 113 -3.47 22.75 -3.10
CA LEU A 113 -2.42 22.32 -2.19
C LEU A 113 -2.54 23.05 -0.85
N PHE A 114 -2.79 24.36 -0.85
CA PHE A 114 -2.95 25.13 0.39
C PHE A 114 -4.08 24.58 1.28
N SER A 115 -5.27 24.32 0.70
CA SER A 115 -6.41 23.74 1.42
C SER A 115 -6.04 22.39 2.05
N LEU A 116 -5.34 21.54 1.31
CA LEU A 116 -4.95 20.22 1.80
C LEU A 116 -3.94 20.32 2.94
N LEU A 117 -2.95 21.22 2.82
CA LEU A 117 -2.00 21.48 3.91
C LEU A 117 -2.71 22.01 5.16
N GLN A 118 -3.70 22.88 4.99
CA GLN A 118 -4.53 23.37 6.08
C GLN A 118 -5.30 22.22 6.76
N PHE A 119 -5.95 21.36 5.97
CA PHE A 119 -6.64 20.19 6.48
C PHE A 119 -5.69 19.27 7.26
N CYS A 120 -4.52 18.95 6.72
CA CYS A 120 -3.53 18.08 7.38
C CYS A 120 -3.04 18.66 8.71
N VAL A 121 -2.82 19.97 8.77
CA VAL A 121 -2.46 20.67 10.01
C VAL A 121 -3.59 20.57 11.04
N SER A 122 -4.84 20.85 10.62
CA SER A 122 -6.01 20.76 11.50
C SER A 122 -6.35 19.35 11.94
N ALA A 123 -6.04 18.33 11.13
CA ALA A 123 -6.22 16.93 11.46
C ALA A 123 -5.08 16.35 12.32
N GLU A 124 -4.13 17.19 12.75
CA GLU A 124 -2.97 16.81 13.57
C GLU A 124 -2.12 15.68 12.95
N TYR A 125 -2.04 15.64 11.62
CA TYR A 125 -1.21 14.64 10.94
C TYR A 125 0.27 14.88 11.22
N ASP A 126 1.04 13.80 11.22
CA ASP A 126 2.49 13.87 11.19
C ASP A 126 3.01 14.07 9.76
N PHE A 127 4.26 14.50 9.65
CA PHE A 127 4.89 14.81 8.38
C PHE A 127 4.95 13.59 7.46
N GLY A 128 5.21 12.39 8.01
CA GLY A 128 5.24 11.15 7.24
C GLY A 128 3.91 10.85 6.56
N THR A 129 2.80 11.05 7.27
CA THR A 129 1.45 10.86 6.75
C THR A 129 1.19 11.81 5.59
N VAL A 130 1.49 13.09 5.76
CA VAL A 130 1.32 14.09 4.68
C VAL A 130 2.24 13.80 3.50
N TYR A 131 3.50 13.47 3.77
CA TYR A 131 4.48 13.13 2.75
C TYR A 131 4.01 11.93 1.91
N SER A 132 3.47 10.89 2.54
CA SER A 132 2.97 9.70 1.85
C SER A 132 1.80 9.97 0.91
N LEU A 133 0.92 10.92 1.28
CA LEU A 133 -0.25 11.30 0.47
C LEU A 133 0.15 12.14 -0.73
N LEU A 134 1.09 13.07 -0.53
CA LEU A 134 1.47 14.08 -1.51
C LEU A 134 2.59 13.62 -2.45
N ARG A 135 3.55 12.82 -1.97
CA ARG A 135 4.72 12.37 -2.75
C ARG A 135 4.35 11.80 -4.13
N PRO A 136 3.35 10.91 -4.26
CA PRO A 136 3.00 10.35 -5.57
C PRO A 136 2.37 11.35 -6.54
N ARG A 137 1.86 12.49 -6.04
CA ARG A 137 1.08 13.49 -6.78
C ARG A 137 1.75 14.84 -6.86
N TRP A 138 2.96 14.98 -6.30
CA TRP A 138 3.61 16.28 -6.08
C TRP A 138 3.94 17.03 -7.38
N TYR A 139 4.34 16.30 -8.42
CA TYR A 139 4.73 16.84 -9.72
C TYR A 139 3.64 16.68 -10.80
N ALA A 140 2.42 16.28 -10.42
CA ALA A 140 1.36 16.12 -11.39
C ALA A 140 1.05 17.48 -12.04
N GLU A 141 1.23 17.58 -13.37
CA GLU A 141 1.13 18.83 -14.14
C GLU A 141 -0.30 19.43 -14.18
N SER A 142 -1.31 18.67 -13.72
CA SER A 142 -2.72 19.08 -13.77
C SER A 142 -3.37 18.99 -12.39
N TYR A 143 -3.43 20.12 -11.69
CA TYR A 143 -4.37 20.32 -10.58
C TYR A 143 -5.78 20.68 -11.10
N SER A 144 -6.24 20.09 -12.21
CA SER A 144 -7.59 20.34 -12.75
C SER A 144 -8.70 19.86 -11.80
N THR A 145 -8.37 18.89 -10.95
CA THR A 145 -9.17 18.39 -9.83
C THR A 145 -8.34 18.63 -8.57
N THR A 146 -8.95 19.03 -7.45
CA THR A 146 -8.18 19.23 -6.23
C THR A 146 -7.64 17.88 -5.74
N ILE A 147 -6.44 17.83 -5.16
CA ILE A 147 -5.87 16.58 -4.61
C ILE A 147 -6.85 15.98 -3.58
N GLU A 148 -7.56 16.84 -2.85
CA GLU A 148 -8.60 16.45 -1.89
C GLU A 148 -9.72 15.64 -2.53
N ASP A 149 -10.27 16.10 -3.66
CA ASP A 149 -11.32 15.40 -4.39
C ASP A 149 -10.84 14.03 -4.87
N GLU A 150 -9.61 13.95 -5.41
CA GLU A 150 -9.03 12.68 -5.84
C GLU A 150 -8.90 11.68 -4.69
N LEU A 151 -8.35 12.11 -3.55
CA LEU A 151 -8.20 11.27 -2.36
C LEU A 151 -9.56 10.83 -1.82
N TYR A 152 -10.55 11.72 -1.85
CA TYR A 152 -11.91 11.42 -1.43
C TYR A 152 -12.56 10.35 -2.33
N ASP A 153 -12.43 10.48 -3.65
CA ASP A 153 -12.97 9.52 -4.61
C ASP A 153 -12.28 8.15 -4.50
N LEU A 154 -10.95 8.12 -4.36
CA LEU A 154 -10.19 6.87 -4.16
C LEU A 154 -10.61 6.16 -2.87
N LYS A 155 -10.81 6.91 -1.79
CA LYS A 155 -11.28 6.36 -0.52
C LYS A 155 -12.70 5.80 -0.65
N ARG A 156 -13.61 6.56 -1.27
CA ARG A 156 -14.99 6.12 -1.51
C ARG A 156 -15.03 4.84 -2.36
N ALA A 157 -14.21 4.77 -3.40
CA ALA A 157 -14.13 3.60 -4.28
C ALA A 157 -13.61 2.35 -3.55
N ASP A 158 -12.58 2.47 -2.70
CA ASP A 158 -12.10 1.36 -1.87
C ASP A 158 -13.17 0.91 -0.86
N GLU A 159 -13.86 1.85 -0.21
CA GLU A 159 -14.93 1.53 0.74
C GLU A 159 -16.08 0.79 0.07
N GLU A 160 -16.50 1.23 -1.12
CA GLU A 160 -17.53 0.55 -1.90
C GLU A 160 -17.09 -0.84 -2.37
N MET A 161 -15.85 -0.96 -2.88
CA MET A 161 -15.28 -2.24 -3.29
C MET A 161 -15.30 -3.25 -2.14
N ARG A 162 -14.93 -2.83 -0.93
CA ARG A 162 -14.92 -3.69 0.26
C ARG A 162 -16.33 -4.00 0.74
N ARG A 163 -17.27 -3.06 0.67
CA ARG A 163 -18.69 -3.32 0.96
C ARG A 163 -19.27 -4.40 0.04
N GLN A 164 -18.92 -4.36 -1.25
CA GLN A 164 -19.29 -5.38 -2.22
C GLN A 164 -18.43 -6.65 -2.14
N GLY A 165 -17.36 -6.61 -1.35
CA GLY A 165 -16.40 -7.68 -1.17
C GLY A 165 -16.93 -8.87 -0.36
N LEU A 166 -17.96 -8.64 0.45
CA LEU A 166 -18.66 -9.65 1.24
C LEU A 166 -20.17 -9.52 1.01
N VAL A 167 -20.72 -10.37 0.16
CA VAL A 167 -22.16 -10.38 -0.18
C VAL A 167 -22.71 -11.77 0.06
N ASN A 168 -23.82 -11.89 0.80
CA ASN A 168 -24.46 -13.18 1.12
C ASN A 168 -23.48 -14.22 1.69
N ASN A 169 -22.57 -13.80 2.58
CA ASN A 169 -21.48 -14.61 3.15
C ASN A 169 -20.47 -15.17 2.13
N GLN A 170 -20.45 -14.66 0.90
CA GLN A 170 -19.45 -14.98 -0.11
C GLN A 170 -18.44 -13.84 -0.23
N ILE A 171 -17.16 -14.22 -0.23
CA ILE A 171 -16.04 -13.28 -0.31
C ILE A 171 -15.59 -13.19 -1.77
N ARG A 172 -15.53 -11.97 -2.30
CA ARG A 172 -14.87 -11.72 -3.59
C ARG A 172 -13.39 -11.96 -3.45
N THR A 173 -12.84 -12.77 -4.34
CA THR A 173 -11.46 -13.24 -4.27
C THR A 173 -10.43 -12.22 -4.75
N MET A 174 -10.84 -11.05 -5.23
CA MET A 174 -9.96 -10.04 -5.85
C MET A 174 -10.05 -8.69 -5.12
N ILE A 175 -9.79 -8.70 -3.81
CA ILE A 175 -9.72 -7.49 -2.99
C ILE A 175 -8.25 -7.22 -2.61
N PRO A 176 -7.71 -6.01 -2.89
CA PRO A 176 -6.35 -5.66 -2.52
C PRO A 176 -6.16 -5.57 -1.00
N PRO A 177 -4.90 -5.56 -0.52
CA PRO A 177 -4.63 -5.17 0.85
C PRO A 177 -5.29 -3.83 1.17
N ARG A 178 -5.80 -3.67 2.39
CA ARG A 178 -6.36 -2.38 2.82
C ARG A 178 -5.29 -1.33 3.01
N ARG A 179 -4.13 -1.77 3.48
CA ARG A 179 -3.01 -0.92 3.87
C ARG A 179 -1.70 -1.52 3.43
N VAL A 180 -0.72 -0.66 3.22
CA VAL A 180 0.66 -1.00 2.93
C VAL A 180 1.56 -0.07 3.72
N TRP A 181 2.76 -0.53 4.06
CA TRP A 181 3.81 0.29 4.65
C TRP A 181 4.57 0.99 3.52
N ASP A 182 4.44 2.31 3.46
CA ASP A 182 5.24 3.17 2.59
C ASP A 182 6.62 3.37 3.22
N LEU A 183 7.63 2.74 2.62
CA LEU A 183 9.01 2.80 3.10
C LEU A 183 9.63 4.18 2.86
N HIS A 184 9.09 5.02 1.98
CA HIS A 184 9.63 6.37 1.79
C HIS A 184 9.21 7.31 2.92
N SER A 185 7.98 7.15 3.42
CA SER A 185 7.41 7.98 4.50
C SER A 185 7.49 7.36 5.91
N ASN A 186 7.78 6.06 6.01
CA ASN A 186 7.67 5.28 7.25
C ASN A 186 6.25 5.23 7.83
N ARG A 187 5.23 5.19 6.98
CA ARG A 187 3.84 5.15 7.43
C ARG A 187 3.07 4.03 6.78
N VAL A 188 2.16 3.44 7.56
CA VAL A 188 1.13 2.56 7.03
C VAL A 188 0.05 3.45 6.43
N VAL A 189 -0.15 3.30 5.13
CA VAL A 189 -1.08 4.09 4.32
C VAL A 189 -2.14 3.20 3.71
N ARG A 190 -3.26 3.80 3.27
CA ARG A 190 -4.27 3.07 2.51
C ARG A 190 -3.71 2.71 1.14
N TYR A 191 -3.92 1.46 0.73
CA TYR A 191 -3.46 0.97 -0.56
C TYR A 191 -4.01 1.80 -1.73
N CYS A 192 -5.27 2.26 -1.64
CA CYS A 192 -5.91 3.05 -2.69
C CYS A 192 -5.25 4.41 -2.96
N PHE A 193 -4.35 4.89 -2.09
CA PHE A 193 -3.59 6.13 -2.32
C PHE A 193 -2.24 5.90 -3.00
N THR A 194 -1.80 4.64 -3.09
CA THR A 194 -0.54 4.26 -3.72
C THR A 194 -0.68 4.13 -5.24
N LEU A 195 0.43 4.27 -5.97
CA LEU A 195 0.47 4.15 -7.43
C LEU A 195 1.17 2.86 -7.91
N GLU A 196 1.87 2.17 -7.02
CA GLU A 196 2.68 0.99 -7.31
C GLU A 196 2.21 -0.20 -6.45
N GLU A 197 2.41 -1.42 -6.97
CA GLU A 197 2.09 -2.65 -6.25
C GLU A 197 3.10 -2.88 -5.10
N PRO A 198 2.67 -3.35 -3.92
CA PRO A 198 3.55 -3.56 -2.80
C PRO A 198 4.36 -4.85 -2.96
N TRP A 199 5.50 -4.92 -2.31
CA TRP A 199 6.14 -6.19 -2.01
C TRP A 199 5.41 -6.88 -0.85
N ALA A 200 5.39 -8.21 -0.84
CA ALA A 200 4.78 -8.96 0.26
C ALA A 200 5.85 -9.62 1.11
N ILE A 201 5.82 -9.37 2.42
CA ILE A 201 6.67 -10.05 3.39
C ILE A 201 5.80 -10.88 4.31
N SER A 202 6.10 -12.17 4.41
CA SER A 202 5.42 -13.06 5.36
C SER A 202 6.26 -13.25 6.61
N TYR A 203 5.77 -12.78 7.76
CA TYR A 203 6.40 -13.07 9.03
C TYR A 203 5.70 -14.25 9.74
N ALA A 204 6.38 -15.39 9.83
CA ALA A 204 5.92 -16.51 10.65
C ALA A 204 6.15 -16.19 12.13
N LYS A 205 5.09 -15.75 12.82
CA LYS A 205 5.16 -15.35 14.23
C LYS A 205 5.70 -16.47 15.12
N LYS A 206 6.89 -16.25 15.71
CA LYS A 206 7.39 -17.06 16.82
C LYS A 206 6.55 -16.87 18.09
N ARG A 207 6.73 -17.76 19.06
CA ARG A 207 5.93 -17.88 20.29
C ARG A 207 5.72 -16.52 20.97
N ARG A 208 4.55 -16.34 21.61
CA ARG A 208 4.06 -15.04 22.17
C ARG A 208 5.05 -14.31 23.11
N GLY A 209 5.99 -15.02 23.73
CA GLY A 209 7.00 -14.45 24.63
C GLY A 209 8.22 -13.82 23.94
N ASP A 210 8.37 -14.01 22.63
CA ASP A 210 9.52 -13.54 21.86
C ASP A 210 9.24 -12.26 21.04
N CYS A 211 8.06 -11.65 21.23
CA CYS A 211 7.65 -10.45 20.51
C CYS A 211 7.50 -9.28 21.48
N ILE A 212 7.95 -8.09 21.07
CA ILE A 212 7.83 -6.84 21.81
C ILE A 212 6.97 -5.85 21.02
N ASP A 213 6.18 -5.06 21.74
CA ASP A 213 5.52 -3.88 21.21
C ASP A 213 6.34 -2.65 21.59
N SER A 214 6.52 -1.71 20.68
CA SER A 214 7.35 -0.53 20.89
C SER A 214 6.65 0.72 20.38
N ASP A 215 6.96 1.88 20.97
CA ASP A 215 6.37 3.16 20.55
C ASP A 215 6.71 3.51 19.09
N VAL A 216 7.89 3.09 18.63
CA VAL A 216 8.30 3.19 17.22
C VAL A 216 7.31 2.45 16.32
N THR A 217 6.91 1.24 16.70
CA THR A 217 5.98 0.46 15.88
C THR A 217 4.58 1.06 15.86
N ARG A 218 4.16 1.69 16.96
CA ARG A 218 2.87 2.38 17.04
C ARG A 218 2.88 3.66 16.21
N ALA A 219 3.96 4.43 16.18
CA ALA A 219 4.03 5.63 15.35
C ALA A 219 3.84 5.32 13.86
N ILE A 220 4.40 4.20 13.37
CA ILE A 220 4.31 3.79 11.96
C ILE A 220 2.87 3.59 11.48
N ASN A 221 1.95 3.11 12.33
CA ASN A 221 0.54 2.93 11.98
C ASN A 221 -0.40 3.98 12.58
N GLY A 222 0.12 5.16 12.95
CA GLY A 222 -0.69 6.25 13.51
C GLY A 222 -1.23 5.96 14.91
N ASN A 223 -0.56 5.09 15.67
CA ASN A 223 -0.94 4.63 17.01
C ASN A 223 -2.30 3.91 17.05
N GLU A 224 -2.77 3.39 15.92
CA GLU A 224 -4.09 2.78 15.83
C GLU A 224 -4.15 1.39 16.47
N TRP A 225 -3.07 0.60 16.39
CA TRP A 225 -2.99 -0.71 17.07
C TRP A 225 -1.56 -1.09 17.46
N PRO A 226 -1.41 -1.94 18.50
CA PRO A 226 -0.16 -2.64 18.81
C PRO A 226 0.40 -3.39 17.60
N ALA A 227 1.66 -3.17 17.25
CA ALA A 227 2.33 -3.93 16.21
C ALA A 227 3.58 -4.56 16.80
N THR A 228 3.46 -5.86 17.10
CA THR A 228 4.50 -6.59 17.82
C THR A 228 5.53 -7.13 16.85
N VAL A 229 6.80 -6.80 17.04
CA VAL A 229 7.92 -7.33 16.28
C VAL A 229 8.76 -8.25 17.15
N PRO A 230 9.56 -9.17 16.58
CA PRO A 230 10.41 -10.06 17.37
C PRO A 230 11.40 -9.29 18.23
N LYS A 231 11.74 -9.86 19.38
CA LYS A 231 12.78 -9.30 20.25
C LYS A 231 14.10 -9.23 19.47
N GLY A 232 14.67 -8.03 19.39
CA GLY A 232 15.89 -7.77 18.63
C GLY A 232 15.67 -7.51 17.13
N ALA A 233 14.42 -7.57 16.63
CA ALA A 233 14.10 -7.03 15.31
C ALA A 233 13.92 -5.51 15.41
N ASN A 234 14.45 -4.80 14.42
CA ASN A 234 14.30 -3.35 14.29
C ASN A 234 13.67 -3.04 12.93
N LEU A 235 12.52 -2.38 12.93
CA LEU A 235 11.83 -2.00 11.69
C LEU A 235 12.61 -0.97 10.88
N ASP A 236 13.39 -0.10 11.51
CA ASP A 236 14.24 0.83 10.75
C ASP A 236 15.30 0.08 9.96
N THR A 237 15.93 -0.94 10.55
CA THR A 237 16.90 -1.80 9.83
C THR A 237 16.24 -2.57 8.70
N ILE A 238 15.07 -3.17 8.95
CA ILE A 238 14.31 -3.88 7.91
C ILE A 238 13.93 -2.92 6.77
N ARG A 239 13.50 -1.70 7.10
CA ARG A 239 13.18 -0.65 6.14
C ARG A 239 14.40 -0.26 5.30
N GLU A 240 15.56 -0.06 5.92
CA GLU A 240 16.81 0.26 5.21
C GLU A 240 17.20 -0.84 4.21
N GLU A 241 17.16 -2.10 4.62
CA GLU A 241 17.45 -3.25 3.74
C GLU A 241 16.47 -3.31 2.56
N LEU A 242 15.17 -3.12 2.81
CA LEU A 242 14.14 -3.14 1.77
C LEU A 242 14.26 -1.97 0.79
N LEU A 243 14.60 -0.78 1.28
CA LEU A 243 14.86 0.40 0.44
C LEU A 243 16.11 0.22 -0.44
N GLU A 244 17.16 -0.42 0.09
CA GLU A 244 18.37 -0.76 -0.66
C GLU A 244 18.04 -1.74 -1.81
N MET A 245 17.15 -2.71 -1.55
CA MET A 245 16.61 -3.62 -2.55
C MET A 245 15.63 -2.97 -3.53
N GLY A 246 15.22 -1.72 -3.29
CA GLY A 246 14.36 -0.94 -4.18
C GLY A 246 12.87 -1.03 -3.90
N ALA A 247 12.46 -1.63 -2.77
CA ALA A 247 11.06 -1.65 -2.37
C ALA A 247 10.61 -0.24 -1.98
N GLU A 248 9.43 0.17 -2.46
CA GLU A 248 8.80 1.43 -2.09
C GLU A 248 7.63 1.20 -1.12
N TYR A 249 6.73 0.28 -1.48
CA TYR A 249 5.61 -0.15 -0.66
C TYR A 249 5.77 -1.60 -0.27
N VAL A 250 5.48 -1.90 0.99
CA VAL A 250 5.57 -3.26 1.53
C VAL A 250 4.32 -3.60 2.31
N TRP A 251 3.76 -4.77 2.06
CA TRP A 251 2.78 -5.35 2.93
C TRP A 251 3.48 -6.26 3.94
N LEU A 252 3.36 -5.89 5.22
CA LEU A 252 3.82 -6.67 6.37
C LEU A 252 2.64 -6.88 7.31
N ASP A 253 2.30 -8.12 7.61
CA ASP A 253 1.10 -8.52 8.34
C ASP A 253 0.91 -7.79 9.68
N VAL A 254 1.96 -7.70 10.49
CA VAL A 254 1.94 -7.05 11.80
C VAL A 254 1.71 -5.54 11.72
N LEU A 255 2.07 -4.90 10.60
CA LEU A 255 1.87 -3.47 10.36
C LEU A 255 0.60 -3.16 9.60
N CYS A 256 0.24 -3.97 8.60
CA CYS A 256 -0.79 -3.63 7.61
C CYS A 256 -2.17 -4.21 7.95
N LEU A 257 -2.24 -5.25 8.77
CA LEU A 257 -3.49 -5.75 9.34
C LEU A 257 -3.71 -5.18 10.74
N ARG A 258 -4.92 -4.67 10.99
CA ARG A 258 -5.31 -4.18 12.32
C ARG A 258 -5.19 -5.31 13.34
N GLN A 259 -4.36 -5.12 14.35
CA GLN A 259 -4.09 -6.11 15.38
C GLN A 259 -5.02 -5.93 16.60
N LYS A 260 -5.08 -6.97 17.44
CA LYS A 260 -5.85 -6.94 18.69
C LYS A 260 -5.26 -5.94 19.69
N ASN A 261 -6.12 -5.46 20.59
CA ASN A 261 -5.84 -4.49 21.65
C ASN A 261 -5.51 -3.09 21.13
N GLY A 262 -5.96 -2.77 19.91
CA GLY A 262 -5.85 -1.44 19.33
C GLY A 262 -7.03 -0.54 19.67
N GLN A 263 -6.97 0.68 19.16
CA GLN A 263 -8.15 1.55 19.11
C GLN A 263 -9.16 0.96 18.11
N ARG A 264 -10.45 1.17 18.39
CA ARG A 264 -11.55 0.76 17.51
C ARG A 264 -11.55 -0.74 17.18
N GLU A 265 -11.56 -1.58 18.21
CA GLU A 265 -11.69 -3.04 18.09
C GLU A 265 -12.95 -3.47 17.32
N ASP A 266 -14.01 -2.65 17.32
CA ASP A 266 -15.20 -2.79 16.48
C ASP A 266 -14.82 -2.84 14.99
N LEU A 267 -13.95 -1.93 14.55
CA LEU A 267 -13.47 -1.91 13.17
C LEU A 267 -12.61 -3.12 12.84
N ARG A 268 -11.82 -3.64 13.79
CA ARG A 268 -10.99 -4.82 13.55
C ARG A 268 -11.84 -6.02 13.14
N VAL A 269 -12.94 -6.25 13.85
CA VAL A 269 -13.83 -7.38 13.55
C VAL A 269 -14.41 -7.24 12.14
N GLU A 270 -14.85 -6.05 11.76
CA GLU A 270 -15.40 -5.81 10.42
C GLU A 270 -14.34 -5.87 9.31
N GLU A 271 -13.19 -5.24 9.51
CA GLU A 271 -12.06 -5.30 8.56
C GLU A 271 -11.63 -6.75 8.33
N TRP A 272 -11.53 -7.56 9.40
CA TRP A 272 -11.05 -8.94 9.32
C TRP A 272 -11.97 -9.89 8.55
N LYS A 273 -13.30 -9.61 8.48
CA LYS A 273 -14.21 -10.43 7.67
C LYS A 273 -13.80 -10.49 6.20
N ILE A 274 -13.12 -9.45 5.72
CA ILE A 274 -12.67 -9.32 4.34
C ILE A 274 -11.16 -9.50 4.24
N ASP A 275 -10.40 -8.76 5.05
CA ASP A 275 -8.96 -8.63 4.88
C ASP A 275 -8.20 -9.93 5.20
N VAL A 276 -8.64 -10.71 6.19
CA VAL A 276 -7.99 -11.99 6.54
C VAL A 276 -8.21 -13.05 5.46
N PRO A 277 -9.45 -13.30 4.97
CA PRO A 277 -9.67 -14.29 3.91
C PRO A 277 -9.05 -13.90 2.56
N THR A 278 -8.83 -12.61 2.31
CA THR A 278 -8.26 -12.09 1.06
C THR A 278 -6.76 -11.82 1.12
N ILE A 279 -6.10 -12.09 2.25
CA ILE A 279 -4.66 -11.88 2.48
C ILE A 279 -3.79 -12.55 1.40
N GLY A 280 -4.25 -13.68 0.85
CA GLY A 280 -3.57 -14.38 -0.24
C GLY A 280 -3.40 -13.52 -1.50
N ASN A 281 -4.24 -12.51 -1.70
CA ASN A 281 -4.14 -11.59 -2.83
C ASN A 281 -2.87 -10.75 -2.79
N VAL A 282 -2.41 -10.41 -1.58
CA VAL A 282 -1.16 -9.67 -1.41
C VAL A 282 -0.02 -10.44 -2.08
N TYR A 283 0.12 -11.73 -1.78
CA TYR A 283 1.17 -12.57 -2.36
C TYR A 283 0.93 -12.89 -3.84
N ARG A 284 -0.32 -12.83 -4.32
CA ARG A 284 -0.64 -13.02 -5.75
C ARG A 284 -0.35 -11.79 -6.61
N TRP A 285 -0.42 -10.60 -6.03
CA TRP A 285 -0.29 -9.33 -6.75
C TRP A 285 1.02 -8.62 -6.47
N ALA A 286 1.75 -9.06 -5.45
CA ALA A 286 3.04 -8.48 -5.13
C ALA A 286 4.03 -8.62 -6.28
N ASP A 287 4.77 -7.53 -6.50
CA ASP A 287 5.86 -7.49 -7.47
C ASP A 287 6.99 -8.45 -7.05
N VAL A 288 7.25 -8.51 -5.74
CA VAL A 288 8.21 -9.44 -5.12
C VAL A 288 7.63 -10.01 -3.83
N VAL A 289 7.87 -11.30 -3.60
CA VAL A 289 7.55 -12.00 -2.35
C VAL A 289 8.86 -12.36 -1.64
N VAL A 290 8.97 -11.97 -0.37
CA VAL A 290 10.15 -12.20 0.49
C VAL A 290 9.80 -13.04 1.71
#